data_AF-A0AA50HW46-F1
#
_entry.id   AF-A0AA50HW46-F1
#
_cell.length_a   1.000
_cell.length_b   1.000
_cell.length_c   1.000
_cell.angle_alpha   90.00
_cell.angle_beta   90.00
_cell.angle_gamma   90.00
#
_symmetry.space_group_name_H-M   'P 1'
#
loop_
_entity.id
_entity.type
_entity.pdbx_description
1 polymer ?
#
loop_
_entity_poly.entity_id
_entity_poly.type
_entity_poly.pdbx_seq_one_letter_code
_entity_poly.pdbx_strand_id
1 'polypeptide(L)' 'MFTTTSFPDFDSAAQATLTYLHQRMGLSLWMITRTEVDNWIVLQAQDNGYGVKRGMCSIGPIPFAPAW' A
#
# COMPACT_ATOMS: atom_id res chain seq x y z
N MET A 1 28.34 -4.94 -5.61
CA MET A 1 27.38 -5.67 -6.47
C MET A 1 26.03 -5.57 -5.81
N PHE A 2 25.00 -5.05 -6.48
CA PHE A 2 23.63 -5.06 -5.96
C PHE A 2 22.96 -6.35 -6.43
N THR A 3 22.48 -7.17 -5.50
CA THR A 3 21.71 -8.37 -5.82
C THR A 3 20.27 -7.96 -6.10
N THR A 4 19.82 -8.09 -7.33
CA THR A 4 18.42 -7.85 -7.69
C THR A 4 17.59 -9.06 -7.24
N THR A 5 16.78 -8.89 -6.20
CA THR A 5 15.75 -9.87 -5.84
C THR A 5 14.59 -9.75 -6.84
N SER A 6 14.33 -10.82 -7.59
CA SER A 6 13.20 -10.89 -8.51
C SER A 6 11.96 -11.40 -7.77
N PHE A 7 10.80 -10.83 -8.08
CA PHE A 7 9.50 -11.28 -7.56
C PHE A 7 8.68 -11.91 -8.69
N PRO A 8 7.92 -12.98 -8.41
CA PRO A 8 7.15 -13.71 -9.41
C PRO A 8 5.95 -12.91 -9.95
N ASP A 9 5.44 -11.95 -9.17
CA ASP A 9 4.26 -11.16 -9.48
C ASP A 9 4.25 -9.83 -8.71
N PHE A 10 3.35 -8.94 -9.12
CA PHE A 10 3.15 -7.64 -8.47
C PHE A 10 2.79 -7.77 -6.99
N ASP A 11 2.00 -8.79 -6.62
CA ASP A 11 1.51 -8.99 -5.26
C ASP A 11 2.68 -9.23 -4.30
N SER A 12 3.55 -10.16 -4.68
CA SER A 12 4.76 -10.51 -3.95
C SER A 12 5.72 -9.32 -3.82
N ALA A 13 5.91 -8.56 -4.90
CA ALA A 13 6.78 -7.38 -4.90
C ALA A 13 6.23 -6.25 -4.02
N ALA A 14 4.93 -5.97 -4.14
CA ALA A 14 4.25 -4.95 -3.37
C ALA A 14 4.25 -5.28 -1.88
N GLN A 15 3.92 -6.52 -1.51
CA GLN A 15 3.93 -6.96 -0.11
C GLN A 15 5.33 -6.82 0.52
N ALA A 16 6.38 -7.26 -0.20
CA ALA A 16 7.75 -7.13 0.28
C ALA A 16 8.16 -5.66 0.46
N THR A 17 7.74 -4.79 -0.46
CA THR A 17 8.01 -3.35 -0.39
C THR A 17 7.33 -2.71 0.82
N LEU A 18 6.03 -2.99 1.04
CA LEU A 18 5.29 -2.44 2.19
C LEU A 18 5.85 -2.96 3.52
N THR A 19 6.23 -4.23 3.58
CA THR A 19 6.87 -4.82 4.78
C THR A 19 8.18 -4.12 5.08
N TYR A 20 9.02 -3.91 4.06
CA TYR A 20 10.30 -3.22 4.20
C TYR A 20 10.11 -1.77 4.71
N LEU A 21 9.15 -1.04 4.14
CA LEU A 21 8.85 0.33 4.54
C LEU A 21 8.30 0.40 5.98
N HIS A 22 7.40 -0.52 6.34
CA HIS A 22 6.89 -0.64 7.70
C HIS A 22 8.01 -0.88 8.71
N GLN A 23 8.91 -1.83 8.43
CA GLN A 23 10.05 -2.12 9.31
C GLN A 23 11.02 -0.95 9.46
N ARG A 24 11.22 -0.16 8.40
CA ARG A 24 12.20 0.93 8.39
C ARG A 24 11.67 2.24 8.97
N MET A 25 10.40 2.55 8.74
CA MET A 25 9.82 3.86 9.09
C MET A 25 8.83 3.78 10.27
N GLY A 26 8.37 2.58 10.65
CA GLY A 26 7.49 2.38 11.80
C GLY A 26 6.07 2.95 11.66
N LEU A 27 5.67 3.40 10.46
CA LEU A 27 4.31 3.87 10.23
C LEU A 27 3.34 2.68 10.19
N SER A 28 2.23 2.83 10.90
CA SER A 28 1.21 1.78 11.08
C SER A 28 0.34 1.51 9.85
N LEU A 29 0.51 2.27 8.77
CA LEU A 29 -0.23 2.09 7.52
C LEU A 29 0.65 2.34 6.31
N TRP A 30 0.77 1.33 5.47
CA TRP A 30 1.37 1.41 4.15
C TRP A 30 0.40 0.83 3.14
N MET A 31 0.24 1.51 2.02
CA MET A 31 -0.64 1.03 0.96
C MET A 31 -0.13 1.43 -0.41
N ILE A 32 -0.51 0.65 -1.40
CA ILE A 32 -0.41 1.02 -2.81
C ILE A 32 -1.83 1.19 -3.31
N THR A 33 -2.13 2.38 -3.84
CA THR A 33 -3.45 2.73 -4.33
C THR A 33 -3.38 3.13 -5.80
N ARG A 34 -4.45 2.83 -6.54
CA ARG A 34 -4.73 3.43 -7.84
C ARG A 34 -5.74 4.53 -7.64
N THR A 35 -5.42 5.74 -8.10
CA THR A 35 -6.31 6.90 -8.08
C THR A 35 -6.93 7.10 -9.46
N GLU A 36 -8.27 7.14 -9.51
CA GLU A 36 -9.05 7.46 -10.71
C GLU A 36 -10.04 8.59 -10.37
N VAL A 37 -9.66 9.83 -10.68
CA VAL A 37 -10.44 11.05 -10.40
C VAL A 37 -10.83 11.12 -8.92
N ASP A 38 -12.04 10.68 -8.56
CA ASP A 38 -12.54 10.63 -7.20
C ASP A 38 -12.41 9.24 -6.56
N ASN A 39 -12.09 8.18 -7.30
CA ASN A 39 -12.04 6.83 -6.78
C ASN A 39 -10.63 6.43 -6.36
N TRP A 40 -10.52 5.90 -5.16
CA TRP A 40 -9.29 5.33 -4.63
C TRP A 40 -9.48 3.83 -4.47
N ILE A 41 -8.68 3.05 -5.19
CA ILE A 41 -8.70 1.59 -5.10
C ILE A 41 -7.42 1.12 -4.42
N VAL A 42 -7.55 0.43 -3.28
CA VAL A 42 -6.43 -0.16 -2.56
C VAL A 42 -5.98 -1.44 -3.28
N LEU A 43 -4.81 -1.39 -3.92
CA LEU A 43 -4.23 -2.54 -4.62
C LEU A 43 -3.48 -3.47 -3.67
N GLN A 44 -2.81 -2.91 -2.67
CA GLN A 44 -2.12 -3.63 -1.60
C GLN A 44 -2.10 -2.78 -0.33
N ALA A 45 -2.17 -3.42 0.84
CA ALA A 45 -2.16 -2.73 2.13
C ALA A 45 -1.45 -3.57 3.19
N GLN A 46 -0.57 -2.92 3.93
CA GLN A 46 -0.06 -3.37 5.21
C GLN A 46 -0.59 -2.41 6.27
N ASP A 47 -1.65 -2.86 6.93
CA ASP A 47 -2.38 -2.11 7.94
C ASP A 47 -2.16 -2.73 9.31
N ASN A 48 -1.90 -1.87 10.31
CA ASN A 48 -1.69 -2.24 11.69
C ASN A 48 -2.58 -1.41 12.64
N GLY A 49 -3.79 -1.02 12.21
CA GLY A 49 -4.77 -0.37 13.10
C GLY A 49 -5.89 0.44 12.45
N TYR A 50 -5.91 0.61 11.13
CA TYR A 50 -6.87 1.48 10.41
C TYR A 50 -7.99 0.72 9.69
N GLY A 51 -7.92 -0.61 9.64
CA GLY A 51 -8.93 -1.45 9.00
C GLY A 51 -8.92 -1.40 7.46
N VAL A 52 -7.86 -0.85 6.86
CA VAL A 52 -7.71 -0.74 5.41
C VAL A 52 -7.37 -2.12 4.83
N LYS A 53 -8.17 -2.56 3.85
CA LYS A 53 -8.01 -3.86 3.20
C LYS A 53 -7.77 -3.72 1.71
N ARG A 54 -7.03 -4.68 1.16
CA ARG A 54 -6.90 -4.85 -0.29
C ARG A 54 -8.29 -4.96 -0.94
N GLY A 55 -8.46 -4.29 -2.08
CA GLY A 55 -9.72 -4.25 -2.84
C GLY A 55 -10.74 -3.25 -2.30
N MET A 56 -10.44 -2.56 -1.20
CA MET A 56 -11.31 -1.48 -0.70
C MET A 56 -11.30 -0.31 -1.69
N CYS A 57 -12.50 0.07 -2.13
CA CYS A 57 -12.72 1.23 -2.98
C CYS A 57 -13.34 2.33 -2.13
N SER A 58 -12.76 3.54 -2.19
CA SER A 58 -13.29 4.72 -1.54
C SER A 58 -13.69 5.76 -2.58
N ILE A 59 -14.87 6.35 -2.41
CA ILE A 59 -15.29 7.56 -3.11
C ILE A 59 -14.70 8.76 -2.36
N GLY A 60 -13.63 9.30 -2.90
CA GLY A 60 -12.76 10.29 -2.28
C GLY A 60 -11.48 9.66 -1.70
N PRO A 61 -10.55 10.50 -1.20
CA PRO A 61 -9.36 10.03 -0.52
C PRO A 61 -9.75 9.22 0.71
N ILE A 62 -8.99 8.15 0.97
CA ILE A 62 -9.15 7.32 2.17
C ILE A 62 -9.05 8.27 3.37
N PRO A 63 -9.98 8.23 4.36
CA PRO A 63 -10.10 9.26 5.40
C PRO A 63 -8.86 9.46 6.29
N PHE A 64 -7.88 8.57 6.19
CA PHE A 64 -6.60 8.62 6.91
C PHE A 64 -5.39 8.84 5.98
N ALA A 65 -5.61 8.92 4.67
CA ALA A 65 -4.61 9.27 3.68
C ALA A 65 -4.66 10.80 3.45
N PRO A 66 -3.50 11.47 3.45
CA PRO A 66 -3.46 12.89 3.16
C PRO A 66 -3.91 13.17 1.71
N ALA A 67 -4.75 14.18 1.53
CA ALA A 67 -5.21 14.67 0.23
C ALA A 67 -4.15 15.61 -0.37
N TRP A 68 -3.08 15.06 -0.92
CA TRP A 68 -2.12 15.82 -1.73
C TRP A 68 -1.95 15.17 -3.09
#